data_AF-A0A434CNA7-F1
#
_entry.id   AF-A0A434CNA7-F1
#
_cell.length_a   1.000
_cell.length_b   1.000
_cell.length_c   1.000
_cell.angle_alpha   90.00
_cell.angle_beta   90.00
_cell.angle_gamma   90.00
#
_symmetry.space_group_name_H-M   'P 1'
#
loop_
_entity.id
_entity.type
_entity.pdbx_description
1 polymer ?
#
loop_
_entity_poly.entity_id
_entity_poly.type
_entity_poly.pdbx_seq_one_letter_code
_entity_poly.pdbx_strand_id
1 'polypeptide(L)'
;TKSATAKPAAGADCRACRMLGRLIGVGPVNEKLLKAQGVTSFAQIASWAAADIKRIEDVMNFDGRIARERWIEQAKLLAAGNEKEFAKQFPTAGTASNS
;
A
#
# COMPACT_ATOMS: atom_id res chain seq x y z
N THR A 1 13.36 19.55 -12.94
CA THR A 1 12.19 20.02 -12.18
C THR A 1 11.11 18.96 -12.21
N LYS A 2 10.86 18.30 -11.07
CA LYS A 2 9.74 17.37 -10.84
C LYS A 2 9.73 17.04 -9.34
N SER A 3 8.67 17.04 -8.56
CA SER A 3 7.34 17.67 -8.60
C SER A 3 6.79 17.51 -7.18
N ALA A 4 6.03 18.51 -6.73
CA ALA A 4 5.02 18.46 -5.68
C ALA A 4 5.44 18.02 -4.26
N THR A 5 5.84 19.01 -3.47
CA THR A 5 5.61 19.07 -2.02
C THR A 5 4.11 18.98 -1.72
N ALA A 6 3.65 17.80 -1.28
CA ALA A 6 2.35 17.68 -0.63
C ALA A 6 2.55 17.84 0.89
N LYS A 7 2.03 18.96 1.40
CA LYS A 7 1.96 19.36 2.81
C LYS A 7 1.44 18.21 3.69
N PRO A 8 2.09 17.88 4.82
CA PRO A 8 1.59 16.84 5.71
C PRO A 8 0.34 17.40 6.42
N ALA A 9 -0.83 16.82 6.13
CA ALA A 9 -1.99 17.02 6.98
C ALA A 9 -1.72 16.29 8.30
N ALA A 10 -1.67 17.07 9.37
CA ALA A 10 -1.39 16.63 10.72
C ALA A 10 -2.47 15.69 11.25
N GLY A 11 -2.04 14.76 12.12
CA GLY A 11 -2.88 14.21 13.18
C GLY A 11 -3.53 12.86 12.91
N ALA A 12 -2.74 11.80 12.97
CA ALA A 12 -3.24 10.52 13.48
C ALA A 12 -2.07 9.70 14.02
N ASP A 13 -1.94 9.68 15.33
CA ASP A 13 -1.39 8.54 16.05
C ASP A 13 -2.38 7.38 15.85
N CYS A 14 -2.32 6.76 14.68
CA CYS A 14 -3.18 5.66 14.29
C CYS A 14 -2.27 4.62 13.67
N ARG A 15 -1.70 3.79 14.56
CA ARG A 15 -0.93 2.61 14.18
C ARG A 15 -1.67 1.81 13.12
N ALA A 16 -2.98 1.63 13.30
CA ALA A 16 -3.88 0.96 12.35
C ALA A 16 -3.90 1.62 10.97
N CYS A 17 -3.97 2.96 10.92
CA CYS A 17 -4.04 3.70 9.67
C CYS A 17 -2.77 3.54 8.85
N ARG A 18 -1.61 3.33 9.50
CA ARG A 18 -0.30 3.11 8.84
C ARG A 18 0.01 1.64 8.54
N MET A 19 -0.88 0.71 8.89
CA MET A 19 -0.66 -0.71 8.62
C MET A 19 -0.78 -0.99 7.12
N LEU A 20 0.24 -1.63 6.55
CA LEU A 20 0.22 -1.99 5.13
C LEU A 20 -0.87 -3.01 4.84
N GLY A 21 -1.30 -3.79 5.84
CA GLY A 21 -2.43 -4.72 5.75
C GLY A 21 -3.79 -4.09 5.45
N ARG A 22 -3.89 -2.76 5.38
CA ARG A 22 -5.08 -2.07 4.85
C ARG A 22 -5.24 -2.26 3.34
N LEU A 23 -4.16 -2.57 2.62
CA LEU A 23 -4.19 -2.88 1.21
C LEU A 23 -4.82 -4.27 0.99
N ILE A 24 -5.73 -4.37 0.02
CA ILE A 24 -6.29 -5.66 -0.40
C ILE A 24 -5.15 -6.56 -0.89
N GLY A 25 -5.13 -7.82 -0.42
CA GLY A 25 -4.06 -8.77 -0.74
C GLY A 25 -2.79 -8.65 0.12
N VAL A 26 -2.70 -7.67 1.03
CA VAL A 26 -1.64 -7.60 2.04
C VAL A 26 -2.17 -8.17 3.35
N GLY A 27 -1.89 -9.44 3.61
CA GLY A 27 -2.11 -10.07 4.92
C GLY A 27 -0.93 -9.87 5.89
N PRO A 28 -1.02 -10.36 7.13
CA PRO A 28 0.04 -10.22 8.15
C PRO A 28 1.41 -10.75 7.69
N VAL A 29 1.42 -11.86 6.94
CA VAL A 29 2.65 -12.44 6.38
C VAL A 29 3.29 -11.51 5.36
N ASN A 30 2.49 -11.02 4.41
CA ASN A 30 2.94 -10.09 3.37
C ASN A 30 3.41 -8.77 3.96
N GLU A 31 2.69 -8.23 4.95
CA GLU A 31 3.10 -7.02 5.66
C GLU A 31 4.45 -7.22 6.36
N LYS A 32 4.69 -8.38 6.98
CA LYS A 32 5.99 -8.69 7.61
C LYS A 32 7.11 -8.77 6.57
N LEU A 33 6.88 -9.41 5.43
CA LEU A 33 7.86 -9.50 4.34
C LEU A 33 8.17 -8.12 3.74
N LEU A 34 7.15 -7.30 3.47
CA LEU A 34 7.31 -5.92 3.01
C LEU A 34 8.16 -5.10 3.97
N LYS A 35 7.89 -5.20 5.28
CA LYS A 35 8.70 -4.54 6.31
C LYS A 35 10.13 -5.03 6.34
N ALA A 36 10.36 -6.34 6.16
CA ALA A 36 11.71 -6.90 6.04
C ALA A 36 12.45 -6.39 4.80
N GLN A 37 11.72 -6.01 3.74
CA GLN A 37 12.25 -5.35 2.54
C GLN A 37 12.36 -3.82 2.67
N GLY A 38 12.20 -3.26 3.88
CA GLY A 38 12.29 -1.81 4.14
C GLY A 38 11.06 -1.01 3.72
N VAL A 39 9.96 -1.67 3.37
CA VAL A 39 8.69 -1.02 2.98
C VAL A 39 7.81 -0.90 4.21
N THR A 40 7.60 0.33 4.67
CA THR A 40 6.91 0.61 5.94
C THR A 40 5.81 1.66 5.82
N SER A 41 5.58 2.21 4.63
CA SER A 41 4.59 3.26 4.40
C SER A 41 3.90 3.14 3.04
N PHE A 42 2.66 3.62 2.95
CA PHE A 42 1.95 3.69 1.67
C PHE A 42 2.62 4.62 0.67
N ALA A 43 3.30 5.68 1.14
CA ALA A 43 4.00 6.60 0.25
C ALA A 43 5.11 5.90 -0.56
N GLN A 44 5.81 4.92 0.04
CA GLN A 44 6.78 4.10 -0.67
C GLN A 44 6.11 3.26 -1.76
N ILE A 45 5.03 2.54 -1.40
CA ILE A 45 4.27 1.69 -2.33
C ILE A 45 3.67 2.51 -3.48
N ALA A 46 3.11 3.68 -3.17
CA ALA A 46 2.55 4.62 -4.13
C ALA A 46 3.57 5.14 -5.15
N SER A 47 4.87 5.08 -4.80
CA SER A 47 5.99 5.58 -5.60
C SER A 47 6.75 4.47 -6.33
N TRP A 48 6.33 3.20 -6.20
CA TRP A 48 7.00 2.09 -6.85
C TRP A 48 7.02 2.22 -8.37
N ALA A 49 8.20 1.99 -8.93
CA ALA A 49 8.39 1.79 -10.37
C ALA A 49 8.37 0.30 -10.72
N ALA A 50 8.40 -0.02 -12.02
CA ALA A 50 8.40 -1.42 -12.49
C ALA A 50 9.51 -2.27 -11.86
N ALA A 51 10.69 -1.69 -11.59
CA ALA A 51 11.79 -2.36 -10.92
C ALA A 51 11.48 -2.71 -9.45
N ASP A 52 10.81 -1.81 -8.72
CA ASP A 52 10.39 -2.08 -7.34
C ASP A 52 9.33 -3.18 -7.29
N ILE A 53 8.35 -3.12 -8.19
CA ILE A 53 7.30 -4.13 -8.33
C ILE A 53 7.95 -5.49 -8.55
N LYS A 54 8.81 -5.61 -9.57
CA LYS A 54 9.48 -6.87 -9.90
C LYS A 54 10.28 -7.41 -8.71
N ARG A 55 11.09 -6.57 -8.06
CA ARG A 55 11.88 -6.99 -6.89
C ARG A 55 10.99 -7.52 -5.77
N ILE A 56 9.86 -6.88 -5.48
CA ILE A 56 8.95 -7.31 -4.42
C ILE A 56 8.20 -8.59 -4.82
N GLU A 57 7.76 -8.70 -6.08
CA GLU A 57 7.12 -9.91 -6.60
C GLU A 57 8.05 -11.12 -6.57
N ASP A 58 9.33 -10.95 -6.96
CA ASP A 58 10.37 -11.97 -6.87
C ASP A 58 10.56 -12.45 -5.42
N VAL A 59 10.63 -11.53 -4.44
CA VAL A 59 10.84 -11.87 -3.01
C VAL A 59 9.65 -12.60 -2.39
N MET A 60 8.45 -12.22 -2.79
CA MET A 60 7.21 -12.74 -2.21
C MET A 60 6.64 -13.92 -3.02
N ASN A 61 7.31 -14.29 -4.12
CA ASN A 61 7.00 -15.43 -4.98
C ASN A 61 5.56 -15.40 -5.53
N PHE A 62 5.15 -14.23 -6.02
CA PHE A 62 3.79 -13.99 -6.50
C PHE A 62 3.74 -12.95 -7.64
N ASP A 63 4.09 -13.40 -8.85
CA ASP A 63 4.09 -12.56 -10.04
C ASP A 63 2.71 -11.95 -10.36
N GLY A 64 2.71 -10.65 -10.66
CA GLY A 64 1.53 -9.90 -11.10
C GLY A 64 0.48 -9.58 -10.03
N ARG A 65 0.65 -10.00 -8.76
CA ARG A 65 -0.35 -9.71 -7.71
C ARG A 65 -0.46 -8.22 -7.42
N ILE A 66 0.66 -7.49 -7.44
CA ILE A 66 0.67 -6.06 -7.13
C ILE A 66 -0.21 -5.29 -8.12
N ALA A 67 -0.15 -5.66 -9.40
CA ALA A 67 -0.97 -5.08 -10.46
C ALA A 67 -2.43 -5.54 -10.37
N ARG A 68 -2.68 -6.85 -10.21
CA ARG A 68 -4.04 -7.42 -10.14
C ARG A 68 -4.85 -6.81 -8.99
N GLU A 69 -4.23 -6.66 -7.83
CA GLU A 69 -4.86 -6.09 -6.64
C GLU A 69 -4.74 -4.55 -6.60
N ARG A 70 -4.12 -3.91 -7.60
CA ARG A 70 -3.99 -2.44 -7.69
C ARG A 70 -3.35 -1.80 -6.45
N TRP A 71 -2.30 -2.41 -5.89
CA TRP A 71 -1.68 -1.94 -4.63
C TRP A 71 -1.19 -0.50 -4.69
N ILE A 72 -0.62 -0.08 -5.83
CA ILE A 72 -0.11 1.28 -6.03
C ILE A 72 -1.24 2.31 -5.95
N GLU A 73 -2.40 2.01 -6.54
CA GLU A 73 -3.54 2.94 -6.54
C GLU A 73 -4.19 3.06 -5.17
N GLN A 74 -4.38 1.93 -4.49
CA GLN A 74 -4.82 1.91 -3.10
C GLN A 74 -3.87 2.71 -2.19
N ALA A 75 -2.56 2.49 -2.32
CA ALA A 75 -1.55 3.17 -1.55
C ALA A 75 -1.52 4.69 -1.79
N LYS A 76 -1.77 5.15 -3.02
CA LYS A 76 -1.89 6.59 -3.33
C LYS A 76 -3.03 7.25 -2.55
N LEU A 77 -4.19 6.62 -2.50
CA LEU A 77 -5.35 7.15 -1.76
C LEU A 77 -5.08 7.18 -0.25
N LEU A 78 -4.53 6.09 0.30
CA LEU A 78 -4.19 5.99 1.73
C LEU A 78 -3.07 6.94 2.13
N ALA A 79 -2.03 7.11 1.30
CA ALA A 79 -0.95 8.07 1.53
C ALA A 79 -1.44 9.53 1.51
N ALA A 80 -2.45 9.83 0.70
CA ALA A 80 -3.08 11.14 0.64
C ALA A 80 -4.12 11.37 1.76
N GLY A 81 -4.40 10.37 2.60
CA GLY A 81 -5.47 10.42 3.60
C GLY A 81 -6.87 10.46 2.98
N ASN A 82 -7.04 10.08 1.71
CA ASN A 82 -8.32 10.09 1.01
C ASN A 82 -9.12 8.82 1.32
N GLU A 83 -9.48 8.67 2.58
CA GLU A 83 -10.20 7.52 3.13
C GLU A 83 -11.56 7.29 2.45
N LYS A 84 -12.26 8.38 2.13
CA LYS A 84 -13.58 8.33 1.48
C LYS A 84 -13.48 7.73 0.08
N GLU A 85 -12.53 8.19 -0.73
CA GLU A 85 -12.34 7.66 -2.08
C GLU A 85 -11.79 6.24 -2.05
N PHE A 86 -10.89 5.93 -1.10
CA PHE A 86 -10.41 4.58 -0.88
C PHE A 86 -11.56 3.61 -0.60
N ALA A 87 -12.43 3.92 0.36
CA ALA A 87 -13.59 3.08 0.69
C ALA A 87 -14.58 2.95 -0.48
N LYS A 88 -14.73 3.99 -1.30
CA LYS A 88 -15.59 3.97 -2.49
C LYS A 88 -15.03 3.07 -3.60
N GLN A 89 -13.73 3.13 -3.88
CA GLN A 89 -13.10 2.36 -4.96
C GLN A 89 -12.77 0.91 -4.54
N PHE A 90 -12.50 0.70 -3.26
CA PHE A 90 -12.07 -0.58 -2.69
C PHE A 90 -12.96 -0.99 -1.51
N PRO A 91 -14.28 -1.18 -1.73
CA PRO A 91 -15.24 -1.47 -0.66
C PRO A 91 -15.01 -2.81 0.06
N THR A 92 -14.17 -3.68 -0.51
CA THR A 92 -13.77 -4.97 0.07
C THR A 92 -12.51 -4.89 0.92
N ALA A 93 -11.86 -3.73 1.00
CA ALA A 93 -10.70 -3.53 1.86
C ALA A 93 -11.12 -3.66 3.33
N GLY A 94 -10.58 -4.68 4.03
CA GLY A 94 -10.90 -5.01 5.42
C GLY A 94 -11.91 -6.16 5.60
N THR A 95 -12.66 -6.53 4.56
CA THR A 95 -13.51 -7.74 4.54
C THR A 95 -12.89 -8.87 3.72
N ALA A 96 -11.96 -8.56 2.81
CA ALA A 96 -11.14 -9.55 2.14
C ALA A 96 -10.28 -10.29 3.20
N SER A 97 -10.70 -11.49 3.58
CA SER A 97 -9.85 -12.43 4.31
C SER A 97 -8.64 -12.73 3.43
N ASN A 98 -7.55 -12.01 3.70
CA ASN A 98 -6.24 -12.28 3.13
C ASN A 98 -5.62 -13.46 3.92
N SER A 99 -6.23 -14.64 3.78
CA SER A 99 -5.73 -15.91 4.31
C SER A 99 -4.58 -16.44 3.47
#